data_AF-A0A940RLI8-F1
#
_entry.id   AF-A0A940RLI8-F1
#
_cell.length_a   1.000
_cell.length_b   1.000
_cell.length_c   1.000
_cell.angle_alpha   90.00
_cell.angle_beta   90.00
_cell.angle_gamma   90.00
#
_symmetry.space_group_name_H-M   'P 1'
#
loop_
_entity.id
_entity.type
_entity.pdbx_description
1 polymer ?
#
loop_
_entity_poly.entity_id
_entity_poly.type
_entity_poly.pdbx_seq_one_letter_code
_entity_poly.pdbx_strand_id
1 'polypeptide(L)' 'MLKRTPSCVECGLPWGAPAFRHEEGAPLYWSDTGILCSTPCATAHFDRRREDGTFAPVPAECPVDL' A
#
# COMPACT_ATOMS: atom_id res chain seq x y z
N MET A 1 -14.21 -1.70 -4.70
CA MET A 1 -13.81 -1.62 -6.13
C MET A 1 -12.63 -0.66 -6.35
N LEU A 2 -11.39 -1.14 -6.19
CA LEU A 2 -10.21 -0.39 -6.64
C LEU A 2 -10.14 -0.41 -8.16
N LYS A 3 -10.44 0.74 -8.75
CA LYS A 3 -10.76 0.90 -10.17
C LYS A 3 -9.56 1.20 -11.08
N ARG A 4 -8.33 0.91 -10.65
CA ARG A 4 -7.11 1.12 -11.44
C ARG A 4 -6.08 0.12 -10.98
N THR A 5 -5.40 -0.54 -11.91
CA THR A 5 -4.25 -1.43 -11.68
C THR A 5 -3.34 -0.78 -10.63
N PRO A 6 -3.38 -1.23 -9.37
CA PRO A 6 -2.91 -0.40 -8.30
C PRO A 6 -1.38 -0.35 -8.36
N SER A 7 -0.79 0.81 -8.08
CA SER A 7 0.67 0.96 -8.01
C SER A 7 1.04 1.36 -6.60
N CYS A 8 2.26 1.04 -6.20
CA CYS A 8 2.77 1.43 -4.89
C CYS A 8 2.68 2.96 -4.74
N VAL A 9 2.05 3.44 -3.67
CA VAL A 9 1.92 4.89 -3.41
C VAL A 9 3.26 5.56 -3.11
N GLU A 10 4.28 4.80 -2.70
CA GLU A 10 5.62 5.32 -2.41
C GLU A 10 6.54 5.37 -3.61
N CYS A 11 6.63 4.26 -4.35
CA CYS A 11 7.63 4.09 -5.40
C CYS A 11 7.03 3.98 -6.81
N GLY A 12 5.70 3.97 -6.93
CA GLY A 12 5.00 3.82 -8.21
C GLY A 12 5.11 2.43 -8.83
N LEU A 13 5.67 1.44 -8.12
CA LEU A 13 5.83 0.09 -8.65
C LEU A 13 4.46 -0.54 -8.97
N PRO A 14 4.23 -1.03 -10.19
CA PRO A 14 2.93 -1.56 -10.58
C PRO A 14 2.65 -2.90 -9.87
N TRP A 15 1.37 -3.12 -9.55
CA TRP A 15 0.86 -4.40 -9.06
C TRP A 15 1.22 -5.55 -10.00
N GLY A 16 1.66 -6.67 -9.42
CA GLY A 16 2.09 -7.85 -10.18
C GLY A 16 3.53 -7.76 -10.71
N ALA A 17 4.27 -6.68 -10.46
CA ALA A 17 5.69 -6.64 -10.77
C ALA A 17 6.47 -7.69 -9.94
N PRO A 18 7.51 -8.33 -10.49
CA PRO A 18 8.30 -9.33 -9.74
C PRO A 18 8.92 -8.80 -8.45
N ALA A 19 9.24 -7.49 -8.41
CA ALA A 19 9.79 -6.81 -7.24
C ALA A 19 8.74 -6.39 -6.20
N PHE A 20 7.45 -6.53 -6.53
CA PHE A 20 6.37 -6.31 -5.60
C PHE A 20 6.25 -7.59 -4.78
N ARG A 21 6.49 -7.51 -3.46
CA ARG A 21 6.43 -8.68 -2.59
C ARG A 21 4.96 -8.97 -2.31
N HIS A 22 4.37 -9.87 -3.08
CA HIS A 22 3.04 -10.44 -2.84
C HIS A 22 3.26 -11.88 -2.42
N GLU A 23 2.94 -12.23 -1.17
CA GLU A 23 2.60 -13.62 -0.86
C GLU A 23 1.12 -13.79 -1.18
N GLU A 24 0.77 -14.86 -1.90
CA GLU A 24 -0.61 -15.34 -2.07
C GLU A 24 -1.62 -14.35 -2.70
N GLY A 25 -1.19 -13.50 -3.62
CA GLY A 25 -2.10 -12.67 -4.44
C GLY A 25 -2.70 -11.44 -3.73
N ALA A 26 -2.18 -11.08 -2.55
CA ALA A 26 -2.57 -9.90 -1.80
C ALA A 26 -1.41 -8.87 -1.67
N PRO A 27 -1.70 -7.58 -1.41
CA PRO A 27 -0.66 -6.60 -1.14
C PRO A 27 -0.01 -6.96 0.20
N LEU A 28 1.30 -6.75 0.32
CA LEU A 28 1.95 -6.89 1.63
C LEU A 28 1.38 -5.91 2.65
N TYR A 29 1.07 -4.68 2.20
CA TYR A 29 0.48 -3.63 3.01
C TYR A 29 -0.43 -2.73 2.16
N TRP A 30 -1.41 -2.10 2.79
CA TRP A 30 -2.29 -1.10 2.18
C TRP A 30 -2.66 -0.01 3.19
N SER A 31 -3.09 1.13 2.67
CA SER A 31 -3.60 2.27 3.42
C SER A 31 -4.84 2.85 2.74
N ASP A 32 -5.44 3.85 3.37
CA ASP A 32 -6.55 4.63 2.82
C ASP A 32 -6.20 5.33 1.49
N THR A 33 -4.91 5.50 1.23
CA THR A 33 -4.38 6.16 0.01
C THR A 33 -4.03 5.18 -1.11
N GLY A 34 -3.92 3.87 -0.83
CA GLY A 34 -3.58 2.87 -1.84
C GLY A 34 -2.80 1.68 -1.27
N ILE A 35 -1.93 1.08 -2.09
CA ILE A 35 -1.19 -0.13 -1.75
C ILE A 35 0.32 0.11 -1.65
N LEU A 36 1.02 -0.79 -0.99
CA LEU A 36 2.45 -0.71 -0.73
C LEU A 36 3.13 -2.03 -1.10
N CYS A 37 4.22 -1.93 -1.87
CA CYS A 37 4.83 -3.10 -2.49
C CYS A 37 5.79 -3.90 -1.61
N SER A 38 6.19 -3.32 -0.47
CA SER A 38 7.22 -3.91 0.40
C SER A 38 7.20 -3.26 1.79
N THR A 39 7.78 -3.94 2.79
CA THR A 39 7.94 -3.40 4.15
C THR A 39 8.68 -2.05 4.18
N PRO A 40 9.78 -1.82 3.44
CA PRO A 40 10.43 -0.51 3.40
C PRO A 40 9.50 0.61 2.91
N CYS A 41 8.68 0.35 1.88
CA CYS A 41 7.68 1.32 1.43
C CYS A 41 6.62 1.55 2.50
N ALA A 42 6.16 0.51 3.19
CA ALA A 42 5.19 0.67 4.26
C ALA A 42 5.72 1.50 5.44
N THR A 43 6.98 1.28 5.84
CA THR A 43 7.62 2.09 6.88
C THR A 43 7.79 3.54 6.43
N ALA A 44 8.32 3.79 5.23
CA ALA A 44 8.48 5.15 4.70
C ALA A 44 7.14 5.88 4.58
N HIS A 45 6.09 5.18 4.14
CA HIS A 45 4.73 5.71 4.09
C HIS A 45 4.24 6.11 5.48
N PHE A 46 4.40 5.22 6.47
CA PHE A 46 3.99 5.46 7.84
C PHE A 46 4.70 6.68 8.44
N ASP A 47 6.02 6.76 8.29
CA ASP A 47 6.84 7.86 8.83
C ASP A 47 6.42 9.19 8.21
N ARG A 48 6.24 9.25 6.87
CA ARG A 48 5.77 10.46 6.20
C ARG A 48 4.38 10.89 6.69
N ARG A 49 3.45 9.95 6.82
CA ARG A 49 2.07 10.22 7.29
C ARG A 49 2.05 10.74 8.72
N ARG A 50 2.99 10.29 9.55
CA ARG A 50 3.19 10.76 10.92
C ARG A 50 3.74 12.18 10.94
N GLU A 51 4.73 12.50 10.10
CA GLU A 51 5.30 13.84 9.97
C GLU A 51 4.29 14.85 9.42
N ASP A 52 3.52 14.46 8.39
CA ASP A 52 2.50 15.29 7.77
C ASP A 52 1.25 15.47 8.65
N GLY A 53 1.15 14.72 9.77
CA GLY A 53 -0.03 14.73 10.64
C GLY A 53 -1.29 14.18 9.98
N THR A 54 -1.15 13.44 8.88
CA THR A 54 -2.27 12.90 8.10
C THR A 54 -2.60 11.45 8.45
N PHE A 55 -1.92 10.89 9.46
CA PHE A 55 -2.11 9.52 9.91
C PHE A 55 -3.58 9.19 10.20
N ALA A 56 -4.10 8.16 9.53
CA ALA A 56 -5.47 7.70 9.73
C ALA A 56 -5.59 6.96 11.08
N PRO A 57 -6.52 7.35 11.97
CA PRO A 57 -6.70 6.68 13.27
C PRO A 57 -7.41 5.32 13.14
N VAL A 58 -8.02 5.03 11.99
CA VAL A 58 -8.74 3.78 11.72
C VAL A 58 -7.95 2.98 10.67
N PRO A 59 -7.77 1.66 10.86
CA PRO A 59 -7.17 0.81 9.84
C PRO A 59 -7.93 0.90 8.50
N ALA A 60 -7.19 0.96 7.40
CA ALA A 60 -7.80 0.96 6.08
C ALA A 60 -8.48 -0.39 5.79
N GLU A 61 -9.67 -0.32 5.20
CA GLU A 61 -10.40 -1.52 4.76
C GLU A 61 -9.57 -2.30 3.74
N CYS A 62 -9.68 -3.64 3.77
CA CYS A 62 -8.92 -4.50 2.88
C CYS A 62 -9.27 -4.18 1.41
N PRO A 63 -8.29 -3.79 0.59
CA PRO A 63 -8.50 -3.36 -0.79
C PRO A 63 -8.76 -4.53 -1.75
N VAL A 64 -8.38 -5.75 -1.35
CA VAL A 64 -8.59 -6.96 -2.12
C VAL A 64 -9.87 -7.63 -1.65
N ASP A 65 -10.88 -7.61 -2.52
CA ASP A 65 -11.99 -8.56 -2.43
C ASP A 65 -11.38 -9.95 -2.67
N LEU A 66 -11.33 -10.80 -1.63
CA LEU A 66 -10.98 -12.22 -1.74
C LEU A 66 -12.07 -12.99 -2.50
#